data_AF-A0A961IAD2-F1
#
_entry.id   AF-A0A961IAD2-F1
#
_cell.length_a   1.000
_cell.length_b   1.000
_cell.length_c   1.000
_cell.angle_alpha   90.00
_cell.angle_beta   90.00
_cell.angle_gamma   90.00
#
_symmetry.space_group_name_H-M   'P 1'
#
loop_
_entity.id
_entity.type
_entity.pdbx_description
1 polymer ?
#
loop_
_entity_poly.entity_id
_entity_poly.type
_entity_poly.pdbx_seq_one_letter_code
_entity_poly.pdbx_strand_id
1 'polypeptide(L)' 'MQDKKLKPENSGITLGPLPGSTKRYLEKERPDGLRLRIPYRSVNLSDGQQFPLYDCSGPFTEEGSVNLEKG' A
#
# COMPACT_ATOMS: atom_id res chain seq x y z
N MET A 1 -14.85 -12.59 -21.11
CA MET A 1 -15.03 -12.22 -19.69
C MET A 1 -14.45 -10.82 -19.55
N GLN A 2 -15.24 -9.83 -19.14
CA GLN A 2 -14.80 -8.42 -19.10
C GLN A 2 -13.97 -8.20 -17.84
N ASP A 3 -12.72 -7.71 -17.99
CA ASP A 3 -11.86 -7.28 -16.89
C ASP A 3 -12.55 -6.17 -16.08
N LYS A 4 -13.21 -6.52 -14.97
CA LYS A 4 -13.73 -5.53 -14.03
C LYS A 4 -12.58 -5.00 -13.17
N LYS A 5 -11.86 -4.00 -13.70
CA LYS A 5 -11.09 -3.08 -12.85
C LYS A 5 -12.08 -2.42 -11.89
N LEU A 6 -12.08 -2.84 -10.64
CA LEU A 6 -12.94 -2.23 -9.62
C LEU A 6 -12.49 -0.80 -9.39
N LYS A 7 -13.39 0.14 -9.64
CA LYS A 7 -13.24 1.51 -9.18
C LYS A 7 -13.63 1.56 -7.69
N PRO A 8 -12.93 2.37 -6.87
CA PRO A 8 -13.10 2.40 -5.41
C PRO A 8 -14.53 2.70 -4.96
N GLU A 9 -15.35 3.34 -5.79
CA GLU A 9 -16.71 3.75 -5.43
C GLU A 9 -17.76 2.63 -5.27
N ASN A 10 -17.51 1.37 -5.71
CA ASN A 10 -18.59 0.38 -5.85
C ASN A 10 -18.34 -1.04 -5.29
N SER A 11 -17.26 -1.27 -4.52
CA SER A 11 -16.91 -2.63 -4.04
C SER A 11 -17.12 -2.86 -2.55
N GLY A 12 -17.30 -1.79 -1.74
CA GLY A 12 -17.23 -1.88 -0.28
C GLY A 12 -15.82 -2.18 0.25
N ILE A 13 -14.80 -2.18 -0.62
CA ILE A 13 -13.41 -2.48 -0.29
C ILE A 13 -12.65 -1.18 -0.08
N THR A 14 -11.90 -1.10 1.01
CA THR A 14 -10.99 0.01 1.26
C THR A 14 -9.82 -0.04 0.26
N LEU A 15 -9.71 0.99 -0.56
CA LEU A 15 -8.65 1.15 -1.55
C LEU A 15 -7.98 2.52 -1.43
N GLY A 16 -6.70 2.59 -1.80
CA GLY A 16 -5.90 3.81 -1.79
C GLY A 16 -5.35 4.19 -0.40
N PRO A 17 -4.58 5.28 -0.31
CA PRO A 17 -3.90 5.68 0.92
C PRO A 17 -4.86 5.85 2.10
N LEU A 18 -4.45 5.33 3.27
CA LEU A 18 -5.21 5.52 4.50
C LEU A 18 -5.07 6.98 4.98
N PRO A 19 -6.15 7.63 5.44
CA PRO A 19 -6.13 9.03 5.84
C PRO A 19 -5.00 9.37 6.81
N GLY A 20 -4.30 10.48 6.55
CA GLY A 20 -3.20 10.96 7.40
C GLY A 20 -1.92 10.13 7.30
N SER A 21 -1.85 9.12 6.43
CA SER A 21 -0.65 8.30 6.24
C SER A 21 -0.35 7.99 4.78
N THR A 22 0.89 7.61 4.51
CA THR A 22 1.32 7.11 3.20
C THR A 22 2.02 5.77 3.35
N LYS A 23 1.73 4.85 2.43
CA LYS A 23 2.46 3.59 2.31
C LYS A 23 3.89 3.86 1.83
N ARG A 24 4.86 3.21 2.47
CA ARG A 24 6.30 3.35 2.23
C ARG A 24 6.95 1.98 2.27
N TYR A 25 8.17 1.90 1.76
CA TYR A 25 8.92 0.65 1.67
C TYR A 25 10.34 0.84 2.19
N LEU A 26 10.83 -0.13 2.97
CA LEU A 26 12.25 -0.30 3.22
C LEU A 26 12.80 -1.20 2.11
N GLU A 27 13.77 -0.68 1.38
CA GLU A 27 14.51 -1.44 0.38
C GLU A 27 15.63 -2.22 1.07
N LYS A 28 15.66 -3.54 0.87
CA LYS A 28 16.69 -4.42 1.43
C LYS A 28 17.17 -5.41 0.38
N GLU A 29 18.48 -5.61 0.32
CA GLU A 29 19.08 -6.65 -0.51
C GLU A 29 19.44 -7.86 0.37
N ARG A 30 19.06 -9.05 -0.08
CA ARG A 30 19.43 -10.33 0.55
C ARG A 30 20.80 -10.80 0.05
N PRO A 31 21.50 -11.67 0.78
CA PRO A 31 22.78 -12.24 0.33
C PRO A 31 22.72 -12.99 -1.00
N ASP A 32 21.54 -13.47 -1.41
CA ASP A 32 21.31 -14.13 -2.71
C ASP A 32 21.04 -13.13 -3.86
N GLY A 33 21.19 -11.82 -3.61
CA GLY A 33 20.98 -10.75 -4.59
C GLY A 33 19.51 -10.36 -4.79
N LEU A 34 18.56 -11.00 -4.09
CA LEU A 34 17.15 -10.64 -4.19
C LEU A 34 16.88 -9.32 -3.45
N ARG A 35 16.23 -8.37 -4.14
CA ARG A 35 15.76 -7.12 -3.55
C ARG A 35 14.35 -7.27 -2.98
N LEU A 36 14.18 -6.87 -1.73
CA LEU A 36 12.93 -6.88 -0.99
C LEU A 36 12.44 -5.45 -0.77
N ARG A 37 11.13 -5.26 -0.94
CA ARG A 37 10.39 -4.05 -0.57
C ARG A 37 9.53 -4.37 0.65
N ILE A 38 9.97 -3.98 1.83
CA ILE A 38 9.27 -4.30 3.09
C ILE A 38 8.30 -3.17 3.42
N PRO A 39 6.98 -3.40 3.46
CA PRO A 39 6.00 -2.34 3.63
C PRO A 39 5.94 -1.83 5.07
N TYR A 40 5.75 -0.51 5.19
CA TYR A 40 5.31 0.17 6.40
C TYR A 40 4.46 1.38 5.99
N ARG A 41 3.80 2.03 6.95
CA ARG A 41 3.09 3.29 6.71
C ARG A 41 3.69 4.41 7.54
N SER A 42 3.82 5.59 6.95
CA SER A 42 4.29 6.80 7.61
C SER A 42 3.10 7.68 7.93
N VAL A 43 2.84 7.95 9.22
CA VAL A 43 1.79 8.89 9.65
C VAL A 43 2.36 10.29 9.62
N ASN A 44 1.68 11.21 8.92
CA ASN A 44 2.05 12.62 8.85
C ASN A 44 1.44 13.35 10.05
N LEU A 45 2.29 13.88 10.93
CA LEU A 45 1.87 14.65 12.10
C LEU A 45 1.69 16.12 11.74
N SER A 46 0.88 16.85 12.51
CA SER A 46 0.56 18.26 12.24
C SER A 46 1.74 19.22 12.43
N ASP A 47 2.80 18.78 13.09
CA ASP A 47 4.07 19.50 13.26
C ASP A 47 5.07 19.23 12.13
N GLY A 48 4.65 18.49 11.08
CA GLY A 48 5.48 18.11 9.95
C GLY A 48 6.35 16.88 10.18
N GLN A 49 6.34 16.30 11.38
CA GLN A 49 7.05 15.05 11.64
C GLN A 49 6.32 13.84 11.04
N GLN A 50 7.05 12.73 10.96
CA GLN A 50 6.56 11.47 10.45
C GLN A 50 6.80 10.33 11.45
N PHE A 51 5.77 9.53 11.71
CA PHE A 51 5.87 8.38 12.61
C PHE A 51 5.66 7.06 11.85
N PRO A 52 6.65 6.15 11.81
CA PRO A 52 6.51 4.89 11.10
C PRO A 52 5.68 3.87 11.91
N LEU A 53 4.76 3.19 11.24
CA LEU A 53 3.94 2.10 11.78
C LEU A 53 4.01 0.86 10.90
N TYR A 54 3.83 -0.31 11.51
CA TYR A 54 3.64 -1.55 10.79
C TYR A 54 2.39 -1.48 9.89
N ASP A 55 2.48 -2.12 8.71
CA ASP A 55 1.44 -2.03 7.69
C ASP A 55 1.13 -3.38 7.03
N CYS A 56 0.01 -3.99 7.44
CA CYS A 56 -0.52 -5.25 6.90
C CYS A 56 -1.46 -5.05 5.71
N SER A 57 -1.71 -3.83 5.24
CA SER A 57 -2.78 -3.53 4.28
C SER A 57 -2.52 -4.08 2.87
N GLY A 58 -1.28 -4.48 2.56
CA GLY A 58 -0.90 -4.95 1.23
C GLY A 58 -1.10 -3.90 0.12
N PRO A 59 -1.27 -4.33 -1.14
CA PRO A 59 -1.40 -3.42 -2.28
C PRO A 59 -2.71 -2.60 -2.26
N PHE A 60 -3.66 -2.94 -1.39
CA PHE A 60 -4.95 -2.27 -1.30
C PHE A 60 -4.84 -0.79 -0.92
N THR A 61 -3.86 -0.42 -0.10
CA THR A 61 -3.68 0.99 0.31
C THR A 61 -2.48 1.67 -0.35
N GLU A 62 -1.97 1.09 -1.44
CA GLU A 62 -1.01 1.75 -2.31
C GLU A 62 -1.75 2.57 -3.37
N GLU A 63 -1.08 3.58 -3.94
CA GLU A 63 -1.60 4.27 -5.11
C GLU A 63 -1.61 3.30 -6.30
N GLY A 64 -2.79 3.06 -6.88
CA GLY A 64 -2.94 2.14 -8.01
C GLY A 64 -4.28 1.42 -8.01
N SER A 65 -4.40 0.40 -8.87
CA SER A 65 -5.59 -0.43 -8.96
C SER A 65 -5.24 -1.89 -8.67
N VAL A 66 -5.93 -2.50 -7.71
CA VAL A 66 -5.87 -3.95 -7.46
C VAL A 66 -6.88 -4.67 -8.35
N ASN A 67 -6.52 -5.83 -8.91
CA ASN A 67 -7.44 -6.70 -9.63
C ASN A 67 -7.72 -7.95 -8.80
N LEU A 68 -8.92 -8.06 -8.25
CA LEU A 68 -9.30 -9.15 -7.35
C LEU A 68 -9.39 -10.52 -8.04
N GLU A 69 -9.56 -10.56 -9.36
CA GLU A 69 -9.68 -11.81 -10.12
C GLU A 69 -8.30 -12.40 -10.49
N LYS A 70 -7.22 -11.63 -10.32
CA LYS A 70 -5.87 -12.01 -10.79
C LYS A 70 -4.87 -12.33 -9.68
N GLY A 71 -5.19 -12.00 -8.43
CA GLY A 71 -4.26 -12.13 -7.30
C GLY A 71 -3.19 -11.06 -7.30
#